data_AF-A0A951ABC6-F1
#
_entry.id   AF-A0A951ABC6-F1
#
_cell.length_a   1.000
_cell.length_b   1.000
_cell.length_c   1.000
_cell.angle_alpha   90.00
_cell.angle_beta   90.00
_cell.angle_gamma   90.00
#
_symmetry.space_group_name_H-M   'P 1'
#
loop_
_entity.id
_entity.type
_entity.pdbx_description
1 polymer ?
#
loop_
_entity_poly.entity_id
_entity_poly.type
_entity_poly.pdbx_seq_one_letter_code
_entity_poly.pdbx_strand_id
1 'polypeptide(L)'
;MAAGQRVTRTINLTPLYGVHDFGTYRVRAHVYLADLNKFFYSSTNVFEVTDARPIWQKTVGLPKPEDGSGNARTYSLMTNRFPDHTSLYVRVEDKDSGIVYATYSLGQVIAFDQPQAKFDRSNQLHVLYCAAPRLWSYARVGLNGDLVSRASFAETKTRPRLVHSEDGMIRVAGEMIRKPVTQAARENASKLSAQPLSSPKDD
;
A
#
# COMPACT_ATOMS: atom_id res chain seq x y z
N MET A 1 -27.73 -15.43 8.59
CA MET A 1 -27.05 -14.40 9.43
C MET A 1 -27.99 -14.05 10.57
N ALA A 2 -27.48 -13.84 11.79
CA ALA A 2 -28.33 -13.39 12.89
C ALA A 2 -28.77 -11.93 12.65
N ALA A 3 -29.96 -11.55 13.11
CA ALA A 3 -30.45 -10.18 12.96
C ALA A 3 -29.46 -9.18 13.59
N GLY A 4 -29.13 -8.11 12.86
CA GLY A 4 -28.20 -7.06 13.31
C GLY A 4 -26.71 -7.30 12.99
N GLN A 5 -26.35 -8.41 12.35
CA GLN A 5 -24.96 -8.69 12.00
C GLN A 5 -24.48 -7.82 10.80
N ARG A 6 -23.35 -7.12 10.98
CA ARG A 6 -22.68 -6.34 9.91
C ARG A 6 -21.57 -7.17 9.27
N VAL A 7 -21.55 -7.22 7.94
CA VAL A 7 -20.45 -7.80 7.16
C VAL A 7 -19.75 -6.69 6.39
N THR A 8 -18.42 -6.68 6.38
CA THR A 8 -17.62 -5.73 5.59
C THR A 8 -16.71 -6.52 4.66
N ARG A 9 -16.70 -6.14 3.39
CA ARG A 9 -15.80 -6.69 2.37
C ARG A 9 -15.05 -5.56 1.69
N THR A 10 -13.75 -5.76 1.52
CA THR A 10 -12.88 -4.88 0.75
C THR A 10 -12.62 -5.52 -0.61
N ILE A 11 -12.81 -4.75 -1.68
CA ILE A 11 -12.63 -5.22 -3.06
C ILE A 11 -11.59 -4.31 -3.72
N ASN A 12 -10.59 -4.93 -4.36
CA ASN A 12 -9.67 -4.19 -5.21
C ASN A 12 -10.35 -3.97 -6.57
N LEU A 13 -10.54 -2.72 -6.96
CA LEU A 13 -11.21 -2.36 -8.23
C LEU A 13 -10.26 -2.48 -9.43
N THR A 14 -8.96 -2.26 -9.23
CA THR A 14 -7.96 -2.20 -10.31
C THR A 14 -7.91 -3.45 -11.22
N PRO A 15 -8.01 -4.69 -10.72
CA PRO A 15 -8.00 -5.87 -11.61
C PRO A 15 -9.35 -6.11 -12.31
N LEU A 16 -10.43 -5.45 -11.86
CA LEU A 16 -11.79 -5.69 -12.34
C LEU A 16 -12.29 -4.61 -13.30
N TYR A 17 -11.74 -3.40 -13.19
CA TYR A 17 -12.18 -2.22 -13.92
C TYR A 17 -10.95 -1.43 -14.38
N GLY A 18 -11.00 -0.90 -15.61
CA GLY A 18 -9.96 -0.05 -16.19
C GLY A 18 -9.88 1.33 -15.53
N VAL A 19 -9.47 1.37 -14.27
CA VAL A 19 -9.28 2.59 -13.47
C VAL A 19 -7.81 2.99 -13.57
N HIS A 20 -7.42 3.54 -14.72
CA HIS A 20 -6.03 3.84 -15.06
C HIS A 20 -5.82 5.30 -15.43
N ASP A 21 -6.79 5.93 -16.07
CA ASP A 21 -6.70 7.33 -16.48
C ASP A 21 -6.89 8.26 -15.29
N PHE A 22 -6.20 9.39 -15.31
CA PHE A 22 -6.41 10.43 -14.30
C PHE A 22 -7.81 11.02 -14.42
N GLY A 23 -8.43 11.28 -13.27
CA GLY A 23 -9.73 11.95 -13.20
C GLY A 23 -10.63 11.40 -12.12
N THR A 24 -11.88 11.85 -12.17
CA THR A 24 -12.89 11.55 -11.16
C THR A 24 -13.74 10.36 -11.58
N TYR A 25 -13.72 9.31 -10.77
CA TYR A 25 -14.50 8.09 -10.95
C TYR A 25 -15.67 8.05 -9.98
N ARG A 26 -16.73 7.36 -10.41
CA ARG A 26 -17.91 7.09 -9.59
C ARG A 26 -18.04 5.60 -9.40
N VAL A 27 -18.19 5.16 -8.16
CA VAL A 27 -18.39 3.75 -7.81
C VAL A 27 -19.71 3.57 -7.06
N ARG A 28 -20.41 2.49 -7.38
CA ARG A 28 -21.61 2.04 -6.67
C ARG A 28 -21.49 0.55 -6.44
N ALA A 29 -21.79 0.11 -5.21
CA ALA A 29 -21.79 -1.30 -4.86
C ALA A 29 -23.21 -1.87 -4.99
N HIS A 30 -23.33 -2.99 -5.69
CA HIS A 30 -24.57 -3.74 -5.82
C HIS A 30 -24.37 -5.09 -5.13
N VAL A 31 -25.23 -5.44 -4.16
CA VAL A 31 -25.17 -6.72 -3.46
C VAL A 31 -26.44 -7.50 -3.76
N TYR A 32 -26.27 -8.71 -4.28
CA TYR A 32 -27.36 -9.66 -4.46
C TYR A 32 -27.48 -10.55 -3.21
N LEU A 33 -28.67 -10.64 -2.64
CA LEU A 33 -28.98 -11.57 -1.54
C LEU A 33 -29.89 -12.67 -2.08
N ALA A 34 -29.34 -13.88 -2.22
CA ALA A 34 -30.05 -15.04 -2.76
C ALA A 34 -31.29 -15.41 -1.93
N ASP A 35 -31.18 -15.39 -0.60
CA ASP A 35 -32.28 -15.69 0.34
C ASP A 35 -33.51 -14.77 0.13
N LEU A 36 -33.29 -13.55 -0.37
CA LEU A 36 -34.33 -12.56 -0.63
C LEU A 36 -34.65 -12.41 -2.12
N ASN A 37 -33.88 -13.07 -2.99
CA ASN A 37 -33.88 -12.88 -4.44
C ASN A 37 -33.91 -11.39 -4.86
N LYS A 38 -33.08 -10.55 -4.22
CA LYS A 38 -33.11 -9.09 -4.39
C LYS A 38 -31.73 -8.46 -4.44
N PHE A 39 -31.62 -7.36 -5.19
CA PHE A 39 -30.46 -6.48 -5.22
C PHE A 39 -30.62 -5.30 -4.25
N PHE A 40 -29.54 -4.98 -3.57
CA PHE A 40 -29.39 -3.80 -2.73
C PHE A 40 -28.28 -2.91 -3.30
N TYR A 41 -28.53 -1.61 -3.29
CA TYR A 41 -27.67 -0.62 -3.92
C TYR A 41 -27.12 0.34 -2.88
N SER A 42 -25.82 0.59 -2.92
CA SER A 42 -25.23 1.68 -2.14
C SER A 42 -25.56 3.05 -2.76
N SER A 43 -25.35 4.12 -1.99
CA SER A 43 -25.15 5.44 -2.59
C SER A 43 -23.92 5.43 -3.51
N THR A 44 -23.89 6.35 -4.47
CA THR A 44 -22.71 6.55 -5.32
C THR A 44 -21.61 7.22 -4.51
N ASN A 45 -20.43 6.62 -4.50
CA ASN A 45 -19.21 7.20 -3.96
C ASN A 45 -18.36 7.77 -5.11
N VAL A 46 -17.62 8.84 -4.84
CA VAL A 46 -16.77 9.53 -5.82
C VAL A 46 -15.34 9.46 -5.32
N PHE A 47 -14.42 9.03 -6.18
CA PHE A 47 -12.99 9.03 -5.88
C PHE A 47 -12.20 9.58 -7.07
N GLU A 48 -10.99 10.06 -6.80
CA GLU A 48 -10.12 10.64 -7.81
C GLU A 48 -8.89 9.74 -8.01
N VAL A 49 -8.51 9.54 -9.27
CA VAL A 49 -7.24 8.95 -9.66
C VAL A 49 -6.34 10.08 -10.09
N THR A 50 -5.28 10.30 -9.35
CA THR A 50 -4.30 11.36 -9.61
C THR A 50 -2.90 10.79 -9.56
N ASP A 51 -1.95 11.48 -10.17
CA ASP A 51 -0.55 11.27 -9.84
C ASP A 51 -0.09 12.24 -8.77
N ALA A 52 0.98 11.87 -8.07
CA ALA A 52 1.62 12.72 -7.09
C ALA A 52 3.09 12.87 -7.44
N ARG A 53 3.60 14.12 -7.37
CA ARG A 53 5.02 14.38 -7.54
C ARG A 53 5.80 13.66 -6.43
N PRO A 54 6.87 12.90 -6.76
CA PRO A 54 7.68 12.26 -5.73
C PRO A 54 8.41 13.30 -4.89
N ILE A 55 8.36 13.10 -3.57
CA ILE A 55 9.16 13.85 -2.58
C ILE A 55 10.55 13.23 -2.41
N TRP A 56 10.72 11.98 -2.79
CA TRP A 56 11.98 11.26 -2.83
C TRP A 56 11.91 10.20 -3.91
N GLN A 57 13.01 9.97 -4.62
CA GLN A 57 13.09 8.91 -5.62
C GLN A 57 14.52 8.37 -5.69
N LYS A 58 14.67 7.06 -5.90
CA LYS A 58 15.96 6.45 -6.23
C LYS A 58 15.78 5.19 -7.06
N THR A 59 16.65 5.04 -8.05
CA THR A 59 16.71 3.89 -8.94
C THR A 59 17.83 2.94 -8.50
N VAL A 60 17.53 1.65 -8.46
CA VAL A 60 18.46 0.58 -8.11
C VAL A 60 18.45 -0.48 -9.22
N GLY A 61 19.61 -1.04 -9.54
CA GLY A 61 19.70 -2.17 -10.46
C GLY A 61 19.23 -3.46 -9.77
N LEU A 62 18.60 -4.36 -10.52
CA LEU A 62 18.37 -5.72 -10.04
C LEU A 62 19.64 -6.56 -10.15
N PRO A 63 19.89 -7.49 -9.21
CA PRO A 63 20.90 -8.53 -9.41
C PRO A 63 20.54 -9.32 -10.68
N LYS A 64 21.46 -9.37 -11.64
CA LYS A 64 21.26 -9.83 -13.03
C LYS A 64 20.57 -11.20 -13.14
N PRO A 65 19.58 -11.37 -14.04
CA PRO A 65 19.45 -12.59 -14.82
C PRO A 65 20.57 -12.64 -15.88
N GLU A 66 21.04 -13.82 -16.26
CA GLU A 66 22.24 -14.04 -17.10
C GLU A 66 22.21 -13.34 -18.48
N ASP A 67 21.03 -12.91 -18.97
CA ASP A 67 20.84 -12.40 -20.34
C ASP A 67 21.01 -10.88 -20.53
N GLY A 68 21.68 -10.18 -19.60
CA GLY A 68 22.20 -8.84 -19.86
C GLY A 68 21.18 -7.68 -19.89
N SER A 69 19.88 -7.91 -19.85
CA SER A 69 18.88 -6.86 -19.55
C SER A 69 18.80 -6.65 -18.04
N GLY A 70 19.68 -5.80 -17.50
CA GLY A 70 19.60 -5.39 -16.10
C GLY A 70 18.36 -4.55 -15.87
N ASN A 71 17.22 -5.19 -15.57
CA ASN A 71 15.98 -4.48 -15.24
C ASN A 71 16.22 -3.61 -13.99
N ALA A 72 15.97 -2.31 -14.09
CA ALA A 72 16.10 -1.40 -12.97
C ALA A 72 14.76 -1.29 -12.21
N ARG A 73 14.83 -0.90 -10.94
CA ARG A 73 13.66 -0.54 -10.14
C ARG A 73 13.81 0.87 -9.63
N THR A 74 12.85 1.71 -9.95
CA THR A 74 12.71 3.05 -9.42
C THR A 74 11.70 3.04 -8.29
N TYR A 75 12.16 3.46 -7.12
CA TYR A 75 11.32 3.66 -5.95
C TYR A 75 11.02 5.13 -5.81
N SER A 76 9.76 5.46 -5.62
CA SER A 76 9.26 6.81 -5.39
C SER A 76 8.49 6.84 -4.08
N LEU A 77 8.77 7.84 -3.24
CA LEU A 77 7.88 8.22 -2.14
C LEU A 77 7.12 9.47 -2.55
N MET A 78 5.80 9.45 -2.40
CA MET A 78 4.93 10.56 -2.78
C MET A 78 3.95 10.85 -1.64
N THR A 79 3.51 12.09 -1.53
CA THR A 79 2.48 12.48 -0.56
C THR A 79 1.21 12.85 -1.28
N ASN A 80 0.08 12.33 -0.82
CA ASN A 80 -1.23 12.80 -1.24
C ASN A 80 -1.95 13.47 -0.06
N ARG A 81 -2.51 14.66 -0.29
CA ARG A 81 -3.17 15.45 0.75
C ARG A 81 -4.68 15.29 0.63
N PHE A 82 -5.30 14.72 1.66
CA PHE A 82 -6.73 14.64 1.84
C PHE A 82 -7.22 15.79 2.75
N PRO A 83 -8.53 16.05 2.82
CA PRO A 83 -9.07 17.12 3.67
C PRO A 83 -8.70 16.99 5.16
N ASP A 84 -8.59 15.77 5.68
CA ASP A 84 -8.37 15.46 7.09
C ASP A 84 -6.94 14.96 7.41
N HIS A 85 -6.20 14.45 6.42
CA HIS A 85 -4.85 13.93 6.63
C HIS A 85 -3.96 14.01 5.38
N THR A 86 -2.65 13.85 5.56
CA THR A 86 -1.72 13.61 4.44
C THR A 86 -1.24 12.17 4.51
N SER A 87 -1.27 11.47 3.38
CA SER A 87 -0.89 10.07 3.28
C SER A 87 0.39 9.92 2.47
N LEU A 88 1.33 9.14 2.98
CA LEU A 88 2.57 8.76 2.29
C LEU A 88 2.32 7.52 1.46
N TYR A 89 2.76 7.55 0.20
CA TYR A 89 2.69 6.45 -0.75
C TYR A 89 4.08 6.01 -1.15
N VAL A 90 4.20 4.73 -1.49
CA VAL A 90 5.35 4.19 -2.22
C VAL A 90 4.89 3.73 -3.60
N ARG A 91 5.69 4.01 -4.63
CA ARG A 91 5.58 3.41 -5.95
C ARG A 91 6.90 2.70 -6.29
N VAL A 92 6.78 1.50 -6.84
CA VAL A 92 7.90 0.76 -7.43
C VAL A 92 7.57 0.52 -8.89
N GLU A 93 8.43 1.02 -9.77
CA GLU A 93 8.24 0.98 -11.21
C GLU A 93 9.55 0.72 -11.95
N ASP A 94 9.44 0.21 -13.16
CA ASP A 94 10.50 0.25 -14.16
C ASP A 94 10.14 1.39 -15.11
N LYS A 95 10.91 2.50 -15.00
CA LYS A 95 10.60 3.73 -15.75
C LYS A 95 10.85 3.59 -17.25
N ASP A 96 11.78 2.73 -17.65
CA ASP A 96 12.15 2.58 -19.05
C ASP A 96 11.08 1.80 -19.82
N SER A 97 10.52 0.76 -19.19
CA SER A 97 9.41 -0.03 -19.75
C SER A 97 8.02 0.53 -19.43
N GLY A 98 7.90 1.45 -18.47
CA GLY A 98 6.63 2.00 -18.00
C GLY A 98 5.83 1.05 -17.09
N ILE A 99 6.41 -0.09 -16.67
CA ILE A 99 5.73 -1.08 -15.83
C ILE A 99 5.71 -0.60 -14.37
N VAL A 100 4.52 -0.43 -13.79
CA VAL A 100 4.32 -0.17 -12.36
C VAL A 100 4.08 -1.49 -11.63
N TYR A 101 5.01 -1.89 -10.77
CA TYR A 101 4.93 -3.14 -9.99
C TYR A 101 4.04 -2.98 -8.76
N ALA A 102 4.11 -1.83 -8.09
CA ALA A 102 3.27 -1.53 -6.95
C ALA A 102 3.07 -0.03 -6.78
N THR A 103 1.88 0.37 -6.35
CA THR A 103 1.61 1.69 -5.75
C THR A 103 0.65 1.49 -4.58
N TYR A 104 1.02 1.90 -3.37
CA TYR A 104 0.13 1.81 -2.21
C TYR A 104 0.52 2.78 -1.09
N SER A 105 -0.45 3.06 -0.23
CA SER A 105 -0.25 3.91 0.95
C SER A 105 0.59 3.20 2.01
N LEU A 106 1.67 3.85 2.44
CA LEU A 106 2.37 3.53 3.69
C LEU A 106 1.59 4.07 4.89
N GLY A 107 0.74 5.07 4.73
CA GLY A 107 -0.19 5.55 5.76
C GLY A 107 0.01 7.04 6.04
N GLN A 108 -0.66 7.51 7.08
CA GLN A 108 -0.64 8.92 7.44
C GLN A 108 0.78 9.39 7.81
N VAL A 109 1.14 10.58 7.32
CA VAL A 109 2.36 11.30 7.67
C VAL A 109 1.99 12.71 8.12
N ILE A 110 2.63 13.18 9.18
CA ILE A 110 2.55 14.59 9.59
C ILE A 110 3.83 15.30 9.15
N ALA A 111 3.68 16.52 8.63
CA ALA A 111 4.74 17.30 7.99
C ALA A 111 5.71 17.94 9.01
N PHE A 112 6.25 17.14 9.93
CA PHE A 112 7.24 17.60 10.91
C PHE A 112 8.67 17.53 10.35
N ASP A 113 8.98 16.43 9.64
CA ASP A 113 10.25 16.16 8.97
C ASP A 113 9.98 15.35 7.70
N GLN A 114 10.88 15.43 6.71
CA GLN A 114 10.78 14.57 5.51
C GLN A 114 10.97 13.10 5.91
N PRO A 115 10.17 12.15 5.37
CA PRO A 115 10.39 10.72 5.57
C PRO A 115 11.84 10.32 5.30
N GLN A 116 12.42 9.54 6.21
CA GLN A 116 13.74 8.95 5.98
C GLN A 116 13.59 7.73 5.08
N ALA A 117 14.38 7.67 4.02
CA ALA A 117 14.39 6.59 3.05
C ALA A 117 15.83 6.11 2.84
N LYS A 118 16.10 4.83 3.11
CA LYS A 118 17.43 4.21 2.92
C LYS A 118 17.29 2.82 2.33
N PHE A 119 18.23 2.43 1.47
CA PHE A 119 18.34 1.06 0.99
C PHE A 119 19.30 0.27 1.87
N ASP A 120 19.01 -1.00 2.09
CA ASP A 120 19.99 -1.96 2.58
C ASP A 120 20.77 -2.61 1.42
N ARG A 121 21.75 -3.45 1.76
CA ARG A 121 22.57 -4.19 0.78
C ARG A 121 21.77 -5.12 -0.14
N SER A 122 20.54 -5.46 0.20
CA SER A 122 19.67 -6.36 -0.58
C SER A 122 18.71 -5.58 -1.47
N ASN A 123 18.95 -4.27 -1.66
CA ASN A 123 18.08 -3.35 -2.38
C ASN A 123 16.64 -3.29 -1.84
N GLN A 124 16.43 -3.58 -0.54
CA GLN A 124 15.13 -3.32 0.09
C GLN A 124 15.10 -1.88 0.59
N LEU A 125 13.98 -1.19 0.32
CA LEU A 125 13.75 0.16 0.79
C LEU A 125 13.23 0.15 2.22
N HIS A 126 13.91 0.86 3.11
CA HIS A 126 13.50 1.15 4.48
C HIS A 126 12.97 2.58 4.54
N VAL A 127 11.73 2.73 5.02
CA VAL A 127 11.07 4.03 5.16
C VAL A 127 10.69 4.23 6.63
N LEU A 128 11.04 5.39 7.19
CA LEU A 128 10.68 5.80 8.53
C LEU A 128 10.08 7.21 8.50
N TYR A 129 8.90 7.38 9.08
CA TYR A 129 8.15 8.62 9.01
C TYR A 129 7.33 8.86 10.28
N CYS A 130 7.08 10.13 10.60
CA CYS A 130 6.27 10.53 11.73
C CYS A 130 4.78 10.42 11.35
N ALA A 131 4.06 9.51 11.99
CA ALA A 131 2.64 9.25 11.70
C ALA A 131 1.71 10.09 12.57
N ALA A 132 2.14 10.41 13.80
CA ALA A 132 1.47 11.32 14.72
C ALA A 132 2.52 11.86 15.72
N PRO A 133 2.20 12.86 16.56
CA PRO A 133 3.14 13.34 17.57
C PRO A 133 3.71 12.20 18.41
N ARG A 134 5.04 12.05 18.42
CA ARG A 134 5.81 10.99 19.10
C ARG A 134 5.49 9.56 18.64
N LEU A 135 4.76 9.38 17.54
CA LEU A 135 4.46 8.08 16.94
C LEU A 135 5.08 7.99 15.56
N TRP A 136 6.01 7.05 15.42
CA TRP A 136 6.75 6.82 14.20
C TRP A 136 6.33 5.50 13.57
N SER A 137 6.19 5.49 12.26
CA SER A 137 5.89 4.30 11.48
C SER A 137 7.07 3.95 10.60
N TYR A 138 7.30 2.64 10.48
CA TYR A 138 8.38 2.06 9.71
C TYR A 138 7.83 1.03 8.74
N ALA A 139 8.34 1.03 7.51
CA ALA A 139 8.03 0.06 6.49
C ALA A 139 9.29 -0.41 5.77
N ARG A 140 9.34 -1.70 5.44
CA ARG A 140 10.34 -2.30 4.57
C ARG A 140 9.67 -2.79 3.29
N VAL A 141 10.16 -2.35 2.15
CA VAL A 141 9.58 -2.60 0.82
C VAL A 141 10.59 -3.35 -0.05
N GLY A 142 10.16 -4.46 -0.65
CA GLY A 142 10.98 -5.31 -1.51
C GLY A 142 11.12 -4.79 -2.94
N LEU A 143 11.87 -5.54 -3.76
CA LEU A 143 12.23 -5.22 -5.15
C LEU A 143 11.04 -5.09 -6.10
N ASN A 144 9.95 -5.80 -5.82
CA ASN A 144 8.72 -5.75 -6.61
C ASN A 144 7.60 -4.97 -5.89
N GLY A 145 7.95 -4.21 -4.85
CA GLY A 145 6.99 -3.42 -4.08
C GLY A 145 6.18 -4.21 -3.07
N ASP A 146 6.58 -5.44 -2.74
CA ASP A 146 6.02 -6.19 -1.63
C ASP A 146 6.32 -5.50 -0.29
N LEU A 147 5.32 -5.37 0.58
CA LEU A 147 5.52 -4.86 1.95
C LEU A 147 6.08 -5.98 2.82
N VAL A 148 7.41 -6.07 2.90
CA VAL A 148 8.15 -7.11 3.63
C VAL A 148 7.88 -7.06 5.13
N SER A 149 7.84 -5.85 5.72
CA SER A 149 7.54 -5.70 7.15
C SER A 149 7.05 -4.30 7.48
N ARG A 150 6.33 -4.18 8.59
CA ARG A 150 5.92 -2.91 9.18
C ARG A 150 6.13 -2.94 10.70
N ALA A 151 6.45 -1.78 11.26
CA ALA A 151 6.50 -1.57 12.70
C ALA A 151 6.07 -0.15 13.06
N SER A 152 5.72 0.06 14.33
CA SER A 152 5.47 1.38 14.89
C SER A 152 6.28 1.58 16.16
N PHE A 153 6.69 2.81 16.43
CA PHE A 153 7.56 3.17 17.54
C PHE A 153 7.00 4.39 18.28
N ALA A 154 6.97 4.32 19.60
CA ALA A 154 6.71 5.47 20.46
C ALA A 154 8.03 6.13 20.83
N GLU A 155 8.22 7.39 20.46
CA GLU A 155 9.39 8.18 20.84
C GLU A 155 9.37 8.49 22.34
N THR A 156 10.38 8.03 23.08
CA THR A 156 10.48 8.28 24.53
C THR A 156 11.37 9.48 24.83
N LYS A 157 12.66 9.43 24.46
CA LYS A 157 13.61 10.55 24.64
C LYS A 157 14.22 11.05 23.35
N THR A 158 14.62 10.16 22.44
CA THR A 158 15.30 10.52 21.20
C THR A 158 14.51 10.06 19.98
N ARG A 159 14.48 10.91 18.95
CA ARG A 159 13.76 10.63 17.71
C ARG A 159 14.31 9.39 17.00
N PRO A 160 13.45 8.47 16.56
CA PRO A 160 13.84 7.35 15.70
C PRO A 160 14.53 7.83 14.41
N ARG A 161 15.62 7.16 14.03
CA ARG A 161 16.35 7.41 12.78
C ARG A 161 16.79 6.11 12.12
N LEU A 162 16.88 6.11 10.79
CA LEU A 162 17.46 5.00 10.03
C LEU A 162 18.98 5.11 10.04
N VAL A 163 19.66 4.05 10.45
CA VAL A 163 21.12 3.96 10.44
C VAL A 163 21.58 2.70 9.72
N HIS A 164 22.72 2.81 9.02
CA HIS A 164 23.39 1.65 8.48
C HIS A 164 24.11 0.91 9.61
N SER A 165 23.99 -0.40 9.55
CA SER A 165 24.72 -1.37 10.35
C SER A 165 26.06 -1.67 9.66
N GLU A 166 27.02 -2.25 10.39
CA GLU A 166 28.32 -2.65 9.83
C GLU A 166 28.18 -3.68 8.69
N ASP A 167 27.15 -4.53 8.74
CA ASP A 167 26.84 -5.53 7.73
C ASP A 167 26.11 -4.97 6.49
N GLY A 168 25.89 -3.65 6.43
CA GLY A 168 25.16 -2.98 5.35
C GLY A 168 23.63 -3.05 5.47
N MET A 169 23.09 -3.61 6.55
CA MET A 169 21.65 -3.64 6.82
C MET A 169 21.18 -2.32 7.45
N ILE A 170 19.92 -1.97 7.23
CA ILE A 170 19.31 -0.80 7.89
C ILE A 170 18.62 -1.22 9.17
N ARG A 171 18.84 -0.45 10.24
CA ARG A 171 18.13 -0.56 11.52
C ARG A 171 17.54 0.78 11.94
N VAL A 172 16.52 0.73 12.78
CA VAL A 172 15.95 1.92 13.44
C VAL A 172 16.70 2.13 14.75
N ALA A 173 17.33 3.29 14.92
CA ALA A 173 18.06 3.69 16.12
C ALA A 173 17.36 4.84 16.85
N GLY A 174 17.54 4.89 18.18
CA GLY A 174 16.93 5.87 19.09
C GLY A 174 16.34 5.19 20.34
N GLU A 175 15.98 5.99 21.34
CA GLU A 175 15.27 5.54 22.52
C GLU A 175 13.77 5.54 22.25
N MET A 176 13.20 4.35 22.08
CA MET A 176 11.81 4.17 21.67
C MET A 176 11.23 2.86 22.18
N ILE A 177 9.90 2.82 22.31
CA ILE A 177 9.16 1.59 22.59
C ILE A 177 8.52 1.10 21.30
N ARG A 178 8.86 -0.10 20.87
CA ARG A 178 8.17 -0.74 19.73
C ARG A 178 6.73 -1.01 20.13
N LYS A 179 5.78 -0.45 19.38
CA LYS A 179 4.36 -0.74 19.53
C LYS A 179 4.00 -1.94 18.66
N PRO A 180 3.12 -2.84 19.13
CA PRO A 180 2.52 -3.83 18.24
C PRO A 180 1.79 -3.10 17.11
N VAL A 181 1.95 -3.60 15.88
CA VAL A 181 1.18 -3.09 14.76
C VAL A 181 -0.26 -3.52 14.98
N THR A 182 -1.13 -2.60 15.38
CA THR A 182 -2.57 -2.83 15.30
C THR A 182 -2.94 -2.87 13.82
N GLN A 183 -2.91 -4.07 13.25
CA GLN A 183 -3.42 -4.34 11.93
C GLN A 183 -4.94 -4.14 12.01
N ALA A 184 -5.43 -2.95 11.64
CA ALA A 184 -6.84 -2.79 11.33
C ALA A 184 -7.11 -3.61 10.05
N ALA A 185 -7.48 -4.87 10.27
CA ALA A 185 -8.04 -5.88 9.37
C ALA A 185 -7.56 -5.85 7.90
N ARG A 186 -6.44 -6.53 7.63
CA ARG A 186 -6.16 -7.13 6.30
C ARG A 186 -6.56 -8.61 6.21
N GLU A 187 -7.29 -9.13 7.20
CA GLU A 187 -7.84 -10.48 7.18
C GLU A 187 -9.25 -10.42 6.60
N ASN A 188 -9.39 -10.65 5.30
CA ASN A 188 -10.55 -11.30 4.66
C ASN A 188 -10.39 -11.39 3.13
N ALA A 189 -9.18 -11.69 2.67
CA ALA A 189 -8.96 -12.12 1.29
C ALA A 189 -8.58 -13.60 1.32
N SER A 190 -9.58 -14.48 1.20
CA SER A 190 -9.56 -15.65 0.29
C SER A 190 -10.60 -16.71 0.69
N LYS A 191 -11.77 -16.64 0.06
CA LYS A 191 -12.39 -17.80 -0.61
C LYS A 191 -13.03 -17.25 -1.88
N LEU A 192 -12.23 -17.21 -2.94
CA LEU A 192 -12.64 -16.82 -4.28
C LEU A 192 -12.63 -18.10 -5.12
N SER A 193 -13.71 -18.85 -5.02
CA SER A 193 -14.02 -19.95 -5.93
C SER A 193 -15.48 -20.36 -5.72
N ALA A 194 -16.35 -19.58 -6.35
CA ALA A 194 -17.67 -20.02 -6.75
C ALA A 194 -17.92 -19.40 -8.14
N GLN A 195 -17.42 -20.07 -9.17
CA GLN A 195 -17.95 -19.91 -10.53
C GLN A 195 -19.47 -20.19 -10.48
N PRO A 196 -20.33 -19.34 -11.04
CA PRO A 196 -21.72 -19.72 -11.22
C PRO A 196 -21.82 -20.89 -12.21
N LEU A 197 -22.62 -21.90 -11.85
CA LEU A 197 -23.00 -23.03 -12.69
C LEU A 197 -23.51 -22.56 -14.06
N SER A 198 -23.16 -23.35 -15.08
CA SER A 198 -23.64 -23.28 -16.47
C SER A 198 -25.15 -23.11 -16.61
N SER A 199 -25.54 -22.26 -17.57
CA SER A 199 -26.92 -21.99 -18.00
C SER A 199 -27.70 -23.27 -18.37
N PRO A 200 -29.02 -23.34 -18.14
CA PRO A 200 -29.84 -24.42 -18.67
C PRO A 200 -30.00 -24.27 -20.19
N LYS A 201 -29.88 -25.38 -20.92
CA LYS A 201 -30.34 -25.49 -22.30
C LYS A 201 -31.86 -25.64 -22.29
N ASP A 202 -32.53 -24.85 -23.13
CA ASP A 202 -33.91 -25.06 -23.54
C ASP A 202 -34.05 -26.38 -24.31
N ASP A 203 -35.11 -27.12 -23.99
CA ASP A 203 -35.90 -27.97 -24.90
C ASP A 203 -37.35 -27.95 -24.43
#